data_AF-A0A3Q3WKR1-F1
#
_entry.id   AF-A0A3Q3WKR1-F1
#
_cell.length_a   1.000
_cell.length_b   1.000
_cell.length_c   1.000
_cell.angle_alpha   90.00
_cell.angle_beta   90.00
_cell.angle_gamma   90.00
#
_symmetry.space_group_name_H-M   'P 1'
#
loop_
_entity.id
_entity.type
_entity.pdbx_description
1 polymer ?
#
loop_
_entity_poly.entity_id
_entity_poly.type
_entity_poly.pdbx_seq_one_letter_code
_entity_poly.pdbx_strand_id
1 'polypeptide(L)'
;KMTADNEIDIKEAFQRAQNGHNNRAKLVASLKSRYSKLEDKALFHEEFVHYLKYAMIVYKREPVVENVIEFATRFAMSFQSLPRTEEEEETSGISHKANSHAVRFRVCQLINKLLGSMAENAQIDDDLFDHIHQAMLVRVTDKFPNVRIQAALAMTRLQQPKDPDCPTINAYMMILENDSNAEVRRSVLSCIAMSPRTLPKVIKRTRDMKENVRKLAYQVATTAVT
;
A
#
# COMPACT_ATOMS: atom_id res chain seq x y z
N LYS A 1 4.79 -30.70 -34.39
CA LYS A 1 4.40 -29.27 -34.39
C LYS A 1 4.61 -28.74 -32.98
N MET A 2 5.74 -28.06 -32.76
CA MET A 2 6.07 -27.40 -31.50
C MET A 2 5.04 -26.29 -31.26
N THR A 3 4.38 -26.29 -30.11
CA THR A 3 3.51 -25.21 -29.66
C THR A 3 4.38 -23.97 -29.47
N ALA A 4 4.12 -22.93 -30.25
CA ALA A 4 4.63 -21.59 -29.97
C ALA A 4 4.23 -21.24 -28.53
N ASP A 5 5.23 -20.94 -27.71
CA ASP A 5 5.06 -20.44 -26.35
C ASP A 5 4.39 -19.07 -26.48
N ASN A 6 3.05 -19.03 -26.45
CA ASN A 6 2.28 -17.77 -26.45
C ASN A 6 2.55 -17.10 -25.10
N GLU A 7 3.67 -16.38 -25.02
CA GLU A 7 3.98 -15.52 -23.89
C GLU A 7 2.85 -14.51 -23.71
N ILE A 8 2.31 -14.46 -22.50
CA ILE A 8 1.21 -13.56 -22.17
C ILE A 8 1.67 -12.11 -22.30
N ASP A 9 0.91 -11.31 -23.06
CA ASP A 9 1.20 -9.89 -23.14
C ASP A 9 0.71 -9.10 -21.90
N ILE A 10 1.15 -7.84 -21.72
CA ILE A 10 0.78 -7.07 -20.52
C ILE A 10 -0.74 -6.82 -20.50
N LYS A 11 -1.31 -6.43 -21.64
CA LYS A 11 -2.75 -6.19 -21.78
C LYS A 11 -3.57 -7.42 -21.38
N GLU A 12 -3.19 -8.58 -21.91
CA GLU A 12 -3.81 -9.87 -21.64
C GLU A 12 -3.66 -10.27 -20.17
N ALA A 13 -2.48 -10.05 -19.58
CA ALA A 13 -2.25 -10.30 -18.16
C ALA A 13 -3.19 -9.44 -17.29
N PHE A 14 -3.33 -8.15 -17.60
CA PHE A 14 -4.24 -7.25 -16.89
C PHE A 14 -5.72 -7.63 -17.12
N GLN A 15 -6.12 -7.99 -18.33
CA GLN A 15 -7.49 -8.45 -18.63
C GLN A 15 -7.83 -9.73 -17.88
N ARG A 16 -6.93 -10.72 -17.90
CA ARG A 16 -7.12 -11.98 -17.16
C ARG A 16 -7.10 -11.73 -15.65
N ALA A 17 -6.31 -10.78 -15.16
CA ALA A 17 -6.28 -10.43 -13.74
C ALA A 17 -7.61 -9.87 -13.23
N GLN A 18 -8.47 -9.27 -14.07
CA GLN A 18 -9.78 -8.77 -13.63
C GLN A 18 -10.70 -9.88 -13.10
N ASN A 19 -10.58 -11.10 -13.64
CA ASN A 19 -11.38 -12.25 -13.22
C ASN A 19 -10.76 -12.93 -11.98
N GLY A 20 -11.49 -12.87 -10.86
CA GLY A 20 -11.03 -13.40 -9.59
C GLY A 20 -10.79 -14.91 -9.55
N HIS A 21 -11.39 -15.67 -10.47
CA HIS A 21 -11.22 -17.12 -10.60
C HIS A 21 -9.91 -17.54 -11.29
N ASN A 22 -9.24 -16.62 -11.98
CA ASN A 22 -7.98 -16.93 -12.65
C ASN A 22 -6.86 -17.15 -11.63
N ASN A 23 -5.99 -18.12 -11.93
CA ASN A 23 -4.82 -18.39 -11.09
C ASN A 23 -3.80 -17.25 -11.20
N ARG A 24 -3.81 -16.35 -10.22
CA ARG A 24 -2.92 -15.18 -10.16
C ARG A 24 -1.45 -15.55 -10.09
N ALA A 25 -1.09 -16.64 -9.41
CA ALA A 25 0.30 -17.07 -9.32
C ALA A 25 0.83 -17.48 -10.70
N LYS A 26 0.01 -18.17 -11.50
CA LYS A 26 0.34 -18.50 -12.89
C LYS A 26 0.48 -17.25 -13.75
N LEU A 27 -0.43 -16.28 -13.65
CA LEU A 27 -0.33 -15.01 -14.39
C LEU A 27 0.95 -14.24 -14.05
N VAL A 28 1.29 -14.13 -12.77
CA VAL A 28 2.52 -13.49 -12.31
C VAL A 28 3.76 -14.22 -12.85
N ALA A 29 3.79 -15.55 -12.74
CA ALA A 29 4.92 -16.36 -13.23
C ALA A 29 5.11 -16.22 -14.75
N SER A 30 4.02 -16.27 -15.52
CA SER A 30 4.08 -16.09 -16.97
C SER A 30 4.56 -14.70 -17.37
N LEU A 31 4.03 -13.63 -16.74
CA LEU A 31 4.47 -12.27 -17.05
C LEU A 31 5.92 -12.02 -16.59
N LYS A 32 6.32 -12.60 -15.45
CA LYS A 32 7.70 -12.53 -14.96
C LYS A 32 8.67 -13.23 -15.92
N SER A 33 8.29 -14.39 -16.45
CA SER A 33 9.10 -15.11 -17.43
C SER A 33 9.34 -14.27 -18.69
N ARG A 34 8.33 -13.55 -19.18
CA ARG A 34 8.49 -12.59 -20.29
C ARG A 34 9.42 -11.45 -19.89
N TYR A 35 9.19 -10.82 -18.74
CA TYR A 35 10.03 -9.72 -18.24
C TYR A 35 11.52 -10.09 -18.15
N SER A 36 11.83 -11.29 -17.66
CA SER A 36 13.22 -11.76 -17.54
C SER A 36 13.93 -12.04 -18.87
N LYS A 37 13.20 -12.13 -20.00
CA LYS A 37 13.77 -12.34 -21.34
C LYS A 37 14.03 -11.03 -22.08
N LEU A 38 13.56 -9.90 -21.55
CA LEU A 38 13.76 -8.59 -22.16
C LEU A 38 15.16 -8.07 -21.85
N GLU A 39 15.87 -7.64 -22.89
CA GLU A 39 17.14 -6.91 -22.75
C GLU A 39 16.86 -5.48 -22.25
N ASP A 40 15.93 -4.78 -22.91
CA ASP A 40 15.45 -3.46 -22.48
C ASP A 40 14.08 -3.58 -21.79
N LYS A 41 14.02 -3.13 -20.54
CA LYS A 41 12.84 -3.20 -19.67
C LYS A 41 12.02 -1.90 -19.70
N ALA A 42 12.53 -0.80 -20.27
CA ALA A 42 11.90 0.52 -20.22
C ALA A 42 10.50 0.50 -20.86
N LEU A 43 10.39 -0.05 -22.08
CA LEU A 43 9.10 -0.19 -22.78
C LEU A 43 8.11 -1.06 -22.00
N PHE A 44 8.59 -2.10 -21.32
CA PHE A 44 7.75 -2.92 -20.46
C PHE A 44 7.22 -2.12 -19.28
N HIS A 45 8.06 -1.33 -18.62
CA HIS A 45 7.64 -0.49 -17.49
C HIS A 45 6.61 0.56 -17.93
N GLU A 46 6.84 1.22 -19.06
CA GLU A 46 5.91 2.19 -19.64
C GLU A 46 4.55 1.57 -19.95
N GLU A 47 4.54 0.42 -20.63
CA GLU A 47 3.32 -0.31 -20.99
C GLU A 47 2.60 -0.85 -19.73
N PHE A 48 3.34 -1.37 -18.74
CA PHE A 48 2.78 -1.82 -17.48
C PHE A 48 2.10 -0.68 -16.71
N VAL A 49 2.76 0.48 -16.60
CA VAL A 49 2.20 1.67 -15.96
C VAL A 49 1.02 2.21 -16.76
N HIS A 50 1.07 2.18 -18.10
CA HIS A 50 -0.04 2.55 -18.97
C HIS A 50 -1.30 1.74 -18.64
N TYR A 51 -1.21 0.41 -18.55
CA TYR A 51 -2.36 -0.43 -18.20
C TYR A 51 -2.79 -0.29 -16.74
N LEU A 52 -1.86 -0.06 -15.82
CA LEU A 52 -2.18 0.19 -14.42
C LEU A 52 -3.01 1.47 -14.22
N LYS A 53 -2.75 2.53 -14.99
CA LYS A 53 -3.48 3.81 -14.90
C LYS A 53 -5.00 3.67 -15.02
N TYR A 54 -5.51 2.70 -15.79
CA TYR A 54 -6.95 2.44 -15.90
C TYR A 54 -7.57 2.03 -14.56
N ALA A 55 -6.86 1.26 -13.73
CA ALA A 55 -7.29 0.93 -12.37
C ALA A 55 -7.13 2.12 -11.41
N MET A 56 -6.11 2.96 -11.62
CA MET A 56 -5.79 4.09 -10.72
C MET A 56 -6.84 5.20 -10.72
N ILE A 57 -7.63 5.34 -11.78
CA ILE A 57 -8.67 6.38 -11.87
C ILE A 57 -10.01 5.98 -11.23
N VAL A 58 -10.18 4.71 -10.83
CA VAL A 58 -11.45 4.21 -10.29
C VAL A 58 -11.45 4.28 -8.76
N TYR A 59 -12.23 5.20 -8.18
CA TYR A 59 -12.32 5.35 -6.73
C TYR A 59 -13.12 4.24 -6.04
N LYS A 60 -14.20 3.77 -6.68
CA LYS A 60 -15.06 2.71 -6.14
C LYS A 60 -14.28 1.39 -6.04
N ARG A 61 -14.48 0.66 -4.95
CA ARG A 61 -13.83 -0.63 -4.70
C ARG A 61 -14.52 -1.76 -5.46
N GLU A 62 -14.44 -1.70 -6.79
CA GLU A 62 -14.98 -2.75 -7.66
C GLU A 62 -14.06 -3.97 -7.64
N PRO A 63 -14.60 -5.20 -7.52
CA PRO A 63 -13.79 -6.41 -7.43
C PRO A 63 -12.77 -6.56 -8.57
N VAL A 64 -13.16 -6.19 -9.79
CA VAL A 64 -12.29 -6.24 -10.98
C VAL A 64 -11.07 -5.33 -10.85
N VAL A 65 -11.24 -4.13 -10.28
CA VAL A 65 -10.15 -3.18 -10.05
C VAL A 65 -9.28 -3.67 -8.90
N GLU A 66 -9.87 -4.13 -7.80
CA GLU A 66 -9.11 -4.68 -6.67
C GLU A 66 -8.26 -5.89 -7.10
N ASN A 67 -8.77 -6.73 -8.00
CA ASN A 67 -8.02 -7.86 -8.54
C ASN A 67 -6.81 -7.42 -9.39
N VAL A 68 -6.95 -6.36 -10.18
CA VAL A 68 -5.84 -5.78 -10.96
C VAL A 68 -4.78 -5.16 -10.04
N ILE A 69 -5.18 -4.41 -9.01
CA ILE A 69 -4.25 -3.84 -8.03
C ILE A 69 -3.50 -4.95 -7.27
N GLU A 70 -4.21 -6.02 -6.90
CA GLU A 70 -3.61 -7.19 -6.26
C GLU A 70 -2.62 -7.92 -7.19
N PHE A 71 -2.98 -8.10 -8.46
CA PHE A 71 -2.08 -8.68 -9.46
C PHE A 71 -0.82 -7.83 -9.64
N ALA A 72 -0.96 -6.51 -9.81
CA ALA A 72 0.17 -5.60 -9.97
C ALA A 72 1.09 -5.62 -8.73
N THR A 73 0.51 -5.65 -7.54
CA THR A 73 1.26 -5.81 -6.28
C THR A 73 2.06 -7.12 -6.31
N ARG A 74 1.41 -8.27 -6.55
CA ARG A 74 2.11 -9.57 -6.56
C ARG A 74 3.19 -9.66 -7.62
N PHE A 75 2.97 -9.06 -8.79
CA PHE A 75 3.96 -9.01 -9.86
C PHE A 75 5.20 -8.23 -9.41
N ALA A 76 5.05 -7.00 -8.90
CA ALA A 76 6.15 -6.20 -8.38
C ALA A 76 6.89 -6.92 -7.24
N MET A 77 6.14 -7.57 -6.35
CA MET A 77 6.69 -8.30 -5.21
C MET A 77 7.41 -9.59 -5.59
N SER A 78 7.15 -10.13 -6.79
CA SER A 78 7.82 -11.34 -7.27
C SER A 78 9.32 -11.15 -7.51
N PHE A 79 9.82 -9.91 -7.52
CA PHE A 79 11.23 -9.57 -7.73
C PHE A 79 12.05 -9.43 -6.44
N GLN A 80 11.42 -9.43 -5.25
CA GLN A 80 12.14 -9.19 -3.99
C GLN A 80 13.19 -10.24 -3.61
N SER A 81 13.18 -11.41 -4.26
CA SER A 81 14.17 -12.46 -4.05
C SER A 81 15.42 -12.34 -4.94
N LEU A 82 15.50 -11.34 -5.82
CA LEU A 82 16.66 -11.14 -6.69
C LEU A 82 17.62 -10.13 -6.05
N PRO A 83 18.94 -10.36 -6.10
CA PRO A 83 19.91 -9.31 -5.78
C PRO A 83 19.61 -8.13 -6.69
N ARG A 84 19.40 -6.94 -6.12
CA ARG A 84 19.29 -5.69 -6.89
C ARG A 84 20.59 -5.55 -7.67
N THR A 85 20.50 -5.63 -8.99
CA THR A 85 21.53 -5.09 -9.87
C THR A 85 21.32 -3.58 -9.89
N GLU A 86 22.40 -2.80 -9.81
CA GLU A 86 22.43 -1.34 -9.58
C GLU A 86 21.71 -0.50 -10.68
N GLU A 87 21.03 -1.14 -11.64
CA GLU A 87 20.46 -0.51 -12.84
C GLU A 87 18.91 -0.47 -12.84
N GLU A 88 18.22 -0.89 -11.78
CA GLU A 88 16.75 -0.75 -11.75
C GLU A 88 16.33 0.68 -11.37
N GLU A 89 16.26 1.54 -12.40
CA GLU A 89 15.72 2.90 -12.32
C GLU A 89 14.36 2.95 -11.62
N GLU A 90 14.20 4.01 -10.82
CA GLU A 90 13.05 4.29 -9.97
C GLU A 90 11.71 4.06 -10.66
N THR A 91 10.86 3.25 -10.04
CA THR A 91 9.42 3.18 -10.36
C THR A 91 8.70 4.43 -9.83
N SER A 92 9.09 5.62 -10.30
CA SER A 92 8.56 6.94 -9.90
C SER A 92 7.26 7.34 -10.65
N GLY A 93 6.64 6.40 -11.39
CA GLY A 93 5.52 6.69 -12.30
C GLY A 93 4.15 7.00 -11.65
N ILE A 94 4.01 6.91 -10.33
CA ILE A 94 2.72 7.04 -9.64
C ILE A 94 2.70 8.29 -8.75
N SER A 95 2.29 9.42 -9.35
CA SER A 95 2.27 10.71 -8.65
C SER A 95 1.20 10.77 -7.55
N HIS A 96 1.65 10.76 -6.29
CA HIS A 96 0.79 11.01 -5.13
C HIS A 96 0.18 12.42 -5.15
N LYS A 97 0.71 13.36 -5.94
CA LYS A 97 0.25 14.77 -6.04
C LYS A 97 -0.92 14.99 -6.99
N ALA A 98 -1.51 13.93 -7.55
CA ALA A 98 -2.62 14.05 -8.49
C ALA A 98 -3.84 14.80 -7.90
N ASN A 99 -4.48 15.64 -8.71
CA ASN A 99 -5.72 16.35 -8.33
C ASN A 99 -6.87 15.38 -8.04
N SER A 100 -6.95 14.28 -8.79
CA SER A 100 -7.98 13.25 -8.62
C SER A 100 -7.84 12.54 -7.27
N HIS A 101 -8.91 12.58 -6.46
CA HIS A 101 -8.97 11.84 -5.20
C HIS A 101 -8.95 10.32 -5.41
N ALA A 102 -9.45 9.84 -6.56
CA ALA A 102 -9.38 8.44 -6.96
C ALA A 102 -7.92 7.97 -7.09
N VAL A 103 -7.13 8.74 -7.83
CA VAL A 103 -5.70 8.46 -8.03
C VAL A 103 -4.99 8.50 -6.68
N ARG A 104 -5.15 9.56 -5.88
CA ARG A 104 -4.54 9.65 -4.54
C ARG A 104 -4.87 8.45 -3.65
N PHE A 105 -6.13 8.02 -3.65
CA PHE A 105 -6.55 6.82 -2.93
C PHE A 105 -5.82 5.57 -3.43
N ARG A 106 -5.79 5.35 -4.75
CA ARG A 106 -5.14 4.18 -5.37
C ARG A 106 -3.63 4.17 -5.19
N VAL A 107 -2.97 5.33 -5.22
CA VAL A 107 -1.53 5.44 -4.90
C VAL A 107 -1.27 4.96 -3.48
N CYS A 108 -1.99 5.51 -2.50
CA CYS A 108 -1.82 5.12 -1.09
C CYS A 108 -2.15 3.63 -0.87
N GLN A 109 -3.19 3.13 -1.54
CA GLN A 109 -3.58 1.72 -1.47
C GLN A 109 -2.50 0.79 -2.03
N LEU A 110 -1.90 1.16 -3.16
CA LEU A 110 -0.85 0.36 -3.78
C LEU A 110 0.41 0.35 -2.91
N ILE A 111 0.83 1.51 -2.37
CA ILE A 111 1.95 1.61 -1.43
C ILE A 111 1.70 0.75 -0.19
N ASN A 112 0.52 0.86 0.42
CA ASN A 112 0.12 0.02 1.54
C ASN A 112 0.26 -1.48 1.22
N LYS A 113 -0.25 -1.91 0.07
CA LYS A 113 -0.16 -3.32 -0.37
C LYS A 113 1.26 -3.78 -0.63
N LEU A 114 2.09 -2.96 -1.26
CA LEU A 114 3.49 -3.26 -1.53
C LEU A 114 4.26 -3.41 -0.21
N LEU A 115 4.21 -2.40 0.66
CA LEU A 115 4.87 -2.44 1.98
C LEU A 115 4.34 -3.59 2.84
N GLY A 116 3.04 -3.87 2.81
CA GLY A 116 2.43 -4.96 3.57
C GLY A 116 2.80 -6.36 3.05
N SER A 117 3.20 -6.47 1.78
CA SER A 117 3.59 -7.75 1.16
C SER A 117 5.08 -8.08 1.34
N MET A 118 5.90 -7.13 1.82
CA MET A 118 7.33 -7.37 2.02
C MET A 118 7.59 -8.30 3.21
N ALA A 119 8.67 -9.09 3.16
CA ALA A 119 9.13 -9.85 4.33
C ALA A 119 9.44 -8.91 5.51
N GLU A 120 9.36 -9.40 6.75
CA GLU A 120 9.55 -8.58 7.96
C GLU A 120 10.93 -7.89 8.00
N ASN A 121 11.95 -8.57 7.50
CA ASN A 121 13.34 -8.12 7.40
C ASN A 121 13.69 -7.47 6.04
N ALA A 122 12.71 -7.23 5.18
CA ALA A 122 12.96 -6.61 3.88
C ALA A 122 13.45 -5.18 4.06
N GLN A 123 14.52 -4.82 3.36
CA GLN A 123 15.07 -3.47 3.33
C GLN A 123 14.56 -2.73 2.09
N ILE A 124 14.26 -1.45 2.29
CA ILE A 124 13.97 -0.50 1.22
C ILE A 124 15.19 0.40 1.13
N ASP A 125 15.44 0.92 -0.07
CA ASP A 125 16.43 1.98 -0.23
C ASP A 125 16.04 3.21 0.63
N ASP A 126 17.01 3.87 1.25
CA ASP A 126 16.75 4.94 2.21
C ASP A 126 16.08 6.15 1.54
N ASP A 127 16.50 6.52 0.32
CA ASP A 127 15.88 7.62 -0.43
C ASP A 127 14.43 7.26 -0.79
N LEU A 128 14.19 6.03 -1.26
CA LEU A 128 12.83 5.56 -1.54
C LEU A 128 11.96 5.52 -0.28
N PHE A 129 12.52 5.12 0.86
CA PHE A 129 11.84 5.13 2.15
C PHE A 129 11.40 6.56 2.52
N ASP A 130 12.31 7.52 2.46
CA ASP A 130 12.03 8.92 2.79
C ASP A 130 10.97 9.53 1.87
N HIS A 131 11.04 9.24 0.57
CA HIS A 131 10.03 9.69 -0.39
C HIS A 131 8.64 9.11 -0.09
N ILE A 132 8.55 7.82 0.19
CA ILE A 132 7.28 7.16 0.54
C ILE A 132 6.74 7.74 1.85
N HIS A 133 7.59 7.86 2.86
CA HIS A 133 7.20 8.33 4.18
C HIS A 133 6.67 9.76 4.12
N GLN A 134 7.41 10.66 3.47
CA GLN A 134 6.99 12.05 3.29
C GLN A 134 5.69 12.15 2.48
N ALA A 135 5.55 11.37 1.40
CA ALA A 135 4.32 11.34 0.62
C ALA A 135 3.12 10.90 1.48
N MET A 136 3.26 9.84 2.28
CA MET A 136 2.18 9.33 3.12
C MET A 136 1.86 10.26 4.30
N LEU A 137 2.84 10.96 4.87
CA LEU A 137 2.60 11.99 5.89
C LEU A 137 1.73 13.13 5.35
N VAL A 138 1.92 13.54 4.09
CA VAL A 138 1.03 14.53 3.46
C VAL A 138 -0.35 13.93 3.15
N ARG A 139 -0.44 12.65 2.79
CA ARG A 139 -1.72 12.00 2.46
C ARG A 139 -2.54 11.60 3.69
N VAL A 140 -1.93 11.46 4.86
CA VAL A 140 -2.67 11.16 6.09
C VAL A 140 -3.54 12.33 6.56
N THR A 141 -3.31 13.53 6.04
CA THR A 141 -4.14 14.73 6.28
C THR A 141 -4.99 15.11 5.06
N ASP A 142 -5.20 14.18 4.13
CA ASP A 142 -5.98 14.41 2.91
C ASP A 142 -7.44 14.82 3.20
N LYS A 143 -8.03 15.62 2.31
CA LYS A 143 -9.45 16.00 2.39
C LYS A 143 -10.38 14.78 2.44
N PHE A 144 -10.04 13.69 1.75
CA PHE A 144 -10.90 12.51 1.62
C PHE A 144 -10.54 11.43 2.66
N PRO A 145 -11.50 10.98 3.50
CA PRO A 145 -11.23 10.00 4.55
C PRO A 145 -10.60 8.69 4.07
N ASN A 146 -11.03 8.17 2.91
CA ASN A 146 -10.48 6.92 2.38
C ASN A 146 -9.01 7.04 1.96
N VAL A 147 -8.57 8.24 1.54
CA VAL A 147 -7.16 8.50 1.25
C VAL A 147 -6.37 8.48 2.56
N ARG A 148 -6.87 9.16 3.60
CA ARG A 148 -6.25 9.16 4.94
C ARG A 148 -6.12 7.76 5.53
N ILE A 149 -7.16 6.93 5.38
CA ILE A 149 -7.15 5.52 5.81
C ILE A 149 -6.02 4.75 5.11
N GLN A 150 -5.91 4.84 3.78
CA GLN A 150 -4.85 4.11 3.07
C GLN A 150 -3.46 4.64 3.40
N ALA A 151 -3.30 5.95 3.59
CA ALA A 151 -2.04 6.54 4.02
C ALA A 151 -1.64 6.06 5.43
N ALA A 152 -2.58 6.00 6.37
CA ALA A 152 -2.34 5.42 7.68
C ALA A 152 -1.96 3.93 7.58
N LEU A 153 -2.69 3.13 6.81
CA LEU A 153 -2.32 1.72 6.63
C LEU A 153 -0.92 1.56 6.04
N ALA A 154 -0.56 2.37 5.04
CA ALA A 154 0.78 2.36 4.43
C ALA A 154 1.90 2.67 5.43
N MET A 155 1.69 3.64 6.34
CA MET A 155 2.71 4.04 7.31
C MET A 155 2.85 3.09 8.51
N THR A 156 2.06 2.00 8.60
CA THR A 156 2.11 1.06 9.73
C THR A 156 3.53 0.53 9.98
N ARG A 157 4.25 0.15 8.91
CA ARG A 157 5.62 -0.36 8.98
C ARG A 157 6.70 0.73 9.05
N LEU A 158 6.32 2.00 8.96
CA LEU A 158 7.22 3.16 8.96
C LEU A 158 7.24 3.88 10.32
N GLN A 159 6.76 3.22 11.37
CA GLN A 159 6.79 3.75 12.73
C GLN A 159 8.15 3.45 13.37
N GLN A 160 8.64 4.39 14.17
CA GLN A 160 9.85 4.26 14.98
C GLN A 160 9.47 4.45 16.46
N PRO A 161 8.96 3.42 17.17
CA PRO A 161 8.41 3.58 18.53
C PRO A 161 9.44 3.99 19.59
N LYS A 162 10.72 3.78 19.31
CA LYS A 162 11.84 4.20 20.18
C LYS A 162 12.23 5.67 19.97
N ASP A 163 11.83 6.25 18.85
CA ASP A 163 12.10 7.65 18.52
C ASP A 163 10.97 8.54 19.11
N PRO A 164 11.28 9.41 20.09
CA PRO A 164 10.29 10.30 20.69
C PRO A 164 9.70 11.30 19.68
N ASP A 165 10.40 11.57 18.58
CA ASP A 165 10.00 12.55 17.56
C ASP A 165 9.48 11.88 16.27
N CYS A 166 9.20 10.57 16.31
CA CYS A 166 8.71 9.83 15.17
C CYS A 166 7.48 10.50 14.52
N PRO A 167 7.58 10.97 13.25
CA PRO A 167 6.53 11.76 12.62
C PRO A 167 5.24 10.96 12.40
N THR A 168 5.34 9.66 12.11
CA THR A 168 4.18 8.77 11.96
C THR A 168 3.37 8.68 13.26
N ILE A 169 4.05 8.46 14.39
CA ILE A 169 3.40 8.33 15.70
C ILE A 169 2.75 9.66 16.10
N ASN A 170 3.43 10.78 15.83
CA ASN A 170 2.89 12.13 16.05
C ASN A 170 1.60 12.34 15.25
N ALA A 171 1.62 12.02 13.96
CA ALA A 171 0.45 12.13 13.09
C ALA A 171 -0.70 11.22 13.56
N TYR A 172 -0.42 10.00 13.97
CA TYR A 172 -1.43 9.06 14.49
C TYR A 172 -2.09 9.57 15.77
N MET A 173 -1.31 10.08 16.74
CA MET A 173 -1.88 10.65 17.95
C MET A 173 -2.78 11.86 17.64
N MET A 174 -2.37 12.72 16.70
CA MET A 174 -3.20 13.84 16.24
C MET A 174 -4.51 13.36 15.59
N ILE A 175 -4.46 12.33 14.74
CA ILE A 175 -5.65 11.77 14.07
C ILE A 175 -6.61 11.16 15.08
N LEU A 176 -6.11 10.38 16.04
CA LEU A 176 -6.95 9.76 17.07
C LEU A 176 -7.74 10.82 17.85
N GLU A 177 -7.20 12.01 18.06
CA GLU A 177 -7.87 13.07 18.82
C GLU A 177 -8.77 13.95 17.95
N ASN A 178 -8.37 14.25 16.72
CA ASN A 178 -8.92 15.36 15.96
C ASN A 178 -9.65 14.97 14.67
N ASP A 179 -9.45 13.76 14.12
CA ASP A 179 -10.09 13.41 12.85
C ASP A 179 -11.59 13.25 13.02
N SER A 180 -12.37 13.94 12.20
CA SER A 180 -13.83 13.92 12.24
C SER A 180 -14.42 12.57 11.82
N ASN A 181 -13.72 11.82 10.96
CA ASN A 181 -14.19 10.55 10.44
C ASN A 181 -13.78 9.39 11.34
N ALA A 182 -14.78 8.64 11.81
CA ALA A 182 -14.56 7.53 12.73
C ALA A 182 -13.78 6.34 12.14
N GLU A 183 -13.93 6.07 10.83
CA GLU A 183 -13.17 5.00 10.19
C GLU A 183 -11.69 5.35 10.07
N VAL A 184 -11.34 6.64 9.92
CA VAL A 184 -9.94 7.09 9.95
C VAL A 184 -9.36 6.87 11.34
N ARG A 185 -10.07 7.30 12.40
CA ARG A 185 -9.66 7.05 13.79
C ARG A 185 -9.51 5.55 14.08
N ARG A 186 -10.47 4.74 13.63
CA ARG A 186 -10.44 3.28 13.76
C ARG A 186 -9.25 2.67 13.05
N SER A 187 -8.95 3.12 11.83
CA SER A 187 -7.81 2.65 11.05
C SER A 187 -6.50 2.97 11.74
N VAL A 188 -6.31 4.19 12.24
CA VAL A 188 -5.10 4.54 12.99
C VAL A 188 -4.96 3.72 14.27
N LEU A 189 -6.08 3.47 14.96
CA LEU A 189 -6.10 2.66 16.17
C LEU A 189 -5.61 1.22 15.94
N SER A 190 -5.88 0.63 14.77
CA SER A 190 -5.33 -0.68 14.40
C SER A 190 -3.88 -0.65 13.91
N CYS A 191 -3.32 0.52 13.61
CA CYS A 191 -1.96 0.65 13.07
C CYS A 191 -0.95 1.13 14.11
N ILE A 192 -1.38 1.93 15.10
CA ILE A 192 -0.48 2.62 16.02
C ILE A 192 0.32 1.64 16.87
N ALA A 193 1.65 1.78 16.84
CA ALA A 193 2.54 1.00 17.67
C ALA A 193 2.33 1.32 19.15
N MET A 194 2.29 0.29 19.98
CA MET A 194 2.08 0.46 21.41
C MET A 194 3.36 0.85 22.14
N SER A 195 3.25 1.89 22.96
CA SER A 195 4.33 2.45 23.77
C SER A 195 3.70 3.21 24.95
N PRO A 196 4.48 3.53 26.01
CA PRO A 196 4.00 4.38 27.10
C PRO A 196 3.45 5.73 26.61
N ARG A 197 3.97 6.25 25.49
CA ARG A 197 3.55 7.51 24.88
C ARG A 197 2.19 7.39 24.17
N THR A 198 1.95 6.30 23.45
CA THR A 198 0.72 6.11 22.66
C THR A 198 -0.44 5.52 23.46
N LEU A 199 -0.15 4.77 24.53
CA LEU A 199 -1.14 4.10 25.38
C LEU A 199 -2.23 5.04 25.92
N PRO A 200 -1.94 6.23 26.48
CA PRO A 200 -2.99 7.14 26.96
C PRO A 200 -3.96 7.59 25.85
N LYS A 201 -3.44 7.77 24.62
CA LYS A 201 -4.25 8.17 23.46
C LYS A 201 -5.17 7.03 23.00
N VAL A 202 -4.67 5.79 23.04
CA VAL A 202 -5.46 4.57 22.75
C VAL A 202 -6.54 4.36 23.81
N ILE A 203 -6.20 4.42 25.11
CA ILE A 203 -7.18 4.28 26.20
C ILE A 203 -8.29 5.33 26.09
N LYS A 204 -7.96 6.58 25.75
CA LYS A 204 -8.96 7.64 25.52
C LYS A 204 -9.97 7.28 24.44
N ARG A 205 -9.62 6.44 23.45
CA ARG A 205 -10.56 5.96 22.41
C ARG A 205 -11.58 4.92 22.90
N THR A 206 -11.42 4.34 24.08
CA THR A 206 -12.51 3.56 24.74
C THR A 206 -13.75 4.42 25.02
N ARG A 207 -13.62 5.75 24.98
CA ARG A 207 -14.70 6.73 25.11
C ARG A 207 -15.02 7.47 23.81
N ASP A 208 -14.62 6.92 22.66
CA ASP A 208 -14.94 7.51 21.35
C ASP A 208 -16.47 7.59 21.12
N MET A 209 -16.90 8.60 20.38
CA MET A 209 -18.32 8.78 20.02
C MET A 209 -18.89 7.57 19.27
N LYS A 210 -18.09 6.87 18.45
CA LYS A 210 -18.54 5.72 17.68
C LYS A 210 -18.18 4.39 18.37
N GLU A 211 -19.18 3.52 18.45
CA GLU A 211 -19.08 2.22 19.13
C GLU A 211 -17.98 1.32 18.56
N ASN A 212 -17.85 1.25 17.24
CA ASN A 212 -16.85 0.43 16.58
C ASN A 212 -15.41 0.87 16.91
N VAL A 213 -15.17 2.16 17.13
CA VAL A 213 -13.87 2.68 17.61
C VAL A 213 -13.64 2.27 19.06
N ARG A 214 -14.66 2.41 19.93
CA ARG A 214 -14.56 1.98 21.35
C ARG A 214 -14.22 0.50 21.46
N LYS A 215 -14.94 -0.36 20.71
CA LYS A 215 -14.73 -1.81 20.70
C LYS A 215 -13.29 -2.17 20.33
N LEU A 216 -12.76 -1.56 19.26
CA LEU A 216 -11.38 -1.79 18.85
C LEU A 216 -10.38 -1.27 19.89
N ALA A 217 -10.66 -0.14 20.54
CA ALA A 217 -9.78 0.41 21.57
C ALA A 217 -9.59 -0.55 22.74
N TYR A 218 -10.66 -1.23 23.18
CA TYR A 218 -10.55 -2.27 24.20
C TYR A 218 -9.65 -3.42 23.74
N GLN A 219 -9.83 -3.91 22.50
CA GLN A 219 -9.01 -5.00 21.94
C GLN A 219 -7.53 -4.63 21.89
N VAL A 220 -7.20 -3.44 21.35
CA VAL A 220 -5.82 -2.95 21.22
C VAL A 220 -5.19 -2.70 22.59
N ALA A 221 -5.94 -2.12 23.54
CA ALA A 221 -5.44 -1.86 24.89
C ALA A 221 -5.13 -3.16 25.64
N THR A 222 -5.96 -4.21 25.49
CA THR A 222 -5.70 -5.50 26.14
C THR A 222 -4.46 -6.20 25.60
N THR A 223 -4.19 -6.13 24.30
CA THR A 223 -3.00 -6.75 23.69
C THR A 223 -1.69 -6.07 24.08
N ALA A 224 -1.73 -4.85 24.61
CA ALA A 224 -0.54 -4.12 25.04
C ALA A 224 -0.11 -4.42 26.49
N VAL A 225 -0.95 -5.12 27.27
CA VAL A 225 -0.75 -5.36 28.72
C VAL A 225 -0.31 -6.81 29.01
N THR A 226 -0.42 -7.70 28.02
CA THR A 226 0.19 -9.05 28.00
C THR A 226 1.54 -9.02 27.33
#